data_AF-A0A7R9W328-F1
#
_entry.id   AF-A0A7R9W328-F1
#
_cell.length_a   1.000
_cell.length_b   1.000
_cell.length_c   1.000
_cell.angle_alpha   90.00
_cell.angle_beta   90.00
_cell.angle_gamma   90.00
#
_symmetry.space_group_name_H-M   'P 1'
#
loop_
_entity.id
_entity.type
_entity.pdbx_description
1 polymer ?
#
loop_
_entity_poly.entity_id
_entity_poly.type
_entity_poly.pdbx_seq_one_letter_code
_entity_poly.pdbx_strand_id
1 'polypeptide(L)'
;MRTFCLPQLLTALVYYCHADAPTCKDECIQQDHALTSELINWLRENGAYINEKLQVQHVVENDPKSPRGVFATADLEEGETVCRIPWHLILKPTDTEEPCKRSTGGELDCGTIEAVLAAMKDGGSTPYGRYLFNQSRQYTPALWSFEAHDLLVEMLETTREDHTTEWD
;
A
#
# COMPACT_ATOMS: atom_id res chain seq x y z
N MET A 1 29.67 -0.45 55.17
CA MET A 1 28.75 -1.61 55.16
C MET A 1 27.42 -1.13 54.60
N ARG A 2 26.89 -1.85 53.59
CA ARG A 2 25.68 -1.60 52.76
C ARG A 2 25.92 -0.94 51.39
N THR A 3 26.10 -1.87 50.46
CA THR A 3 25.85 -1.94 49.01
C THR A 3 24.42 -1.53 48.60
N PHE A 4 24.21 -1.17 47.32
CA PHE A 4 23.06 -1.43 46.38
C PHE A 4 23.00 -0.30 45.31
N CYS A 5 23.41 -0.55 44.05
CA CYS A 5 22.64 -0.94 42.84
C CYS A 5 21.75 0.16 42.19
N LEU A 6 22.10 0.53 40.94
CA LEU A 6 21.18 0.97 39.85
C LEU A 6 20.13 -0.14 39.56
N PRO A 7 18.99 0.05 38.83
CA PRO A 7 18.58 1.13 37.90
C PRO A 7 17.06 1.53 37.97
N GLN A 8 16.58 2.28 36.97
CA GLN A 8 15.17 2.46 36.51
C GLN A 8 14.26 3.45 37.25
N LEU A 9 13.84 4.52 36.55
CA LEU A 9 12.49 5.10 36.58
C LEU A 9 12.34 6.22 35.54
N LEU A 10 11.13 6.35 34.98
CA LEU A 10 10.67 7.18 33.85
C LEU A 10 10.72 6.41 32.53
N THR A 11 9.90 5.37 32.36
CA THR A 11 8.43 5.41 32.22
C THR A 11 8.02 6.22 30.99
N ALA A 12 7.89 5.48 29.89
CA ALA A 12 6.99 5.68 28.76
C ALA A 12 6.04 6.88 28.90
N LEU A 13 6.31 7.91 28.11
CA LEU A 13 5.36 8.97 27.83
C LEU A 13 4.59 8.61 26.54
N VAL A 14 3.29 8.39 26.75
CA VAL A 14 2.17 8.54 25.80
C VAL A 14 2.00 7.42 24.76
N TYR A 15 1.64 6.22 25.24
CA TYR A 15 0.63 5.41 24.55
C TYR A 15 -0.73 5.71 25.20
N TYR A 16 -1.43 6.72 24.70
CA TYR A 16 -2.85 6.94 24.99
C TYR A 16 -3.64 6.84 23.68
N CYS A 17 -4.12 5.65 23.40
CA CYS A 17 -5.38 5.44 22.70
C CYS A 17 -6.07 4.28 23.40
N HIS A 18 -6.71 4.61 24.52
CA HIS A 18 -7.67 3.75 25.17
C HIS A 18 -9.01 3.97 24.47
N ALA A 19 -9.51 2.97 23.75
CA ALA A 19 -10.94 2.75 23.54
C ALA A 19 -11.14 1.36 22.95
N ASP A 20 -11.58 0.45 23.82
CA ASP A 20 -12.29 -0.77 23.45
C ASP A 20 -13.47 -0.43 22.54
N ALA A 21 -13.36 -0.81 21.28
CA ALA A 21 -14.48 -1.01 20.38
C ALA A 21 -14.15 -2.23 19.51
N PRO A 22 -14.62 -3.45 19.88
CA PRO A 22 -14.41 -4.63 19.05
C PRO A 22 -15.18 -4.59 17.72
N THR A 23 -16.05 -3.61 17.48
CA THR A 23 -16.94 -3.60 16.31
C THR A 23 -16.38 -2.93 15.06
N CYS A 24 -15.48 -1.93 15.18
CA CYS A 24 -15.01 -1.18 14.01
C CYS A 24 -13.91 -1.92 13.23
N LYS A 25 -13.03 -2.64 13.94
CA LYS A 25 -11.92 -3.37 13.30
C LYS A 25 -12.41 -4.56 12.47
N ASP A 26 -13.33 -5.34 13.03
CA ASP A 26 -13.85 -6.53 12.36
C ASP A 26 -14.62 -6.16 11.09
N GLU A 27 -15.44 -5.11 11.11
CA GLU A 27 -16.18 -4.65 9.93
C GLU A 27 -15.24 -4.19 8.79
N CYS A 28 -14.17 -3.46 9.11
CA CYS A 28 -13.19 -3.01 8.12
C CYS A 28 -12.42 -4.17 7.50
N ILE A 29 -12.02 -5.15 8.32
CA ILE A 29 -11.31 -6.35 7.87
C ILE A 29 -12.23 -7.19 6.95
N GLN A 30 -13.48 -7.41 7.34
CA GLN A 30 -14.44 -8.17 6.54
C GLN A 30 -14.73 -7.51 5.19
N GLN A 31 -14.90 -6.18 5.17
CA GLN A 31 -15.11 -5.43 3.93
C GLN A 31 -13.89 -5.52 2.99
N ASP A 32 -12.68 -5.44 3.53
CA ASP A 32 -11.45 -5.47 2.74
C ASP A 32 -11.15 -6.88 2.18
N HIS A 33 -11.46 -7.94 2.93
CA HIS A 33 -11.45 -9.31 2.41
C HIS A 33 -12.49 -9.52 1.30
N ALA A 34 -13.68 -8.92 1.43
CA ALA A 34 -14.73 -9.00 0.41
C ALA A 34 -14.28 -8.35 -0.91
N LEU A 35 -13.68 -7.16 -0.87
CA LEU A 35 -13.16 -6.46 -2.05
C LEU A 35 -12.06 -7.26 -2.76
N THR A 36 -11.18 -7.89 -1.98
CA THR A 36 -10.09 -8.73 -2.51
C THR A 36 -10.63 -9.97 -3.20
N SER A 37 -11.59 -10.66 -2.55
CA SER A 37 -12.22 -11.85 -3.11
C SER A 37 -13.00 -11.53 -4.38
N GLU A 38 -13.70 -10.39 -4.39
CA GLU A 38 -14.41 -9.89 -5.55
C GLU A 38 -13.47 -9.60 -6.73
N LEU A 39 -12.33 -8.95 -6.47
CA LEU A 39 -11.30 -8.69 -7.49
C LEU A 39 -10.76 -10.00 -8.09
N ILE A 40 -10.39 -10.96 -7.26
CA ILE A 40 -9.83 -12.25 -7.72
C ILE A 40 -10.86 -13.03 -8.54
N ASN A 41 -12.12 -13.05 -8.09
CA ASN A 41 -13.20 -13.73 -8.81
C ASN A 41 -13.45 -13.07 -10.18
N TRP A 42 -13.54 -11.74 -10.21
CA TRP A 42 -13.70 -11.01 -11.46
C TRP A 42 -12.54 -11.26 -12.44
N LEU A 43 -11.30 -11.27 -11.96
CA LEU A 43 -10.14 -11.60 -12.79
C LEU A 43 -10.28 -13.00 -13.41
N ARG A 44 -10.65 -14.01 -12.61
CA ARG A 44 -10.85 -15.39 -13.07
C ARG A 44 -11.98 -15.50 -14.10
N GLU A 45 -13.12 -14.85 -13.84
CA GLU A 45 -14.26 -14.80 -14.76
C GLU A 45 -13.91 -14.18 -16.11
N ASN A 46 -12.95 -13.26 -16.13
CA ASN A 46 -12.47 -12.60 -17.35
C ASN A 46 -11.21 -13.26 -17.96
N GLY A 47 -10.94 -14.52 -17.62
CA GLY A 47 -9.91 -15.33 -18.27
C GLY A 47 -8.51 -15.18 -17.68
N ALA A 48 -8.37 -14.52 -16.52
CA ALA A 48 -7.13 -14.57 -15.76
C ALA A 48 -6.95 -15.93 -15.09
N TYR A 49 -5.69 -16.35 -15.01
CA TYR A 49 -5.29 -17.51 -14.23
C TYR A 49 -4.56 -17.01 -12.99
N ILE A 50 -5.00 -17.44 -11.80
CA ILE A 50 -4.37 -17.15 -10.51
C ILE A 50 -4.28 -18.48 -9.78
N ASN A 51 -3.04 -18.91 -9.49
CA ASN A 51 -2.76 -20.19 -8.85
C ASN A 51 -3.52 -20.30 -7.50
N GLU A 52 -4.16 -21.44 -7.26
CA GLU A 52 -4.94 -21.70 -6.04
C GLU A 52 -4.09 -21.79 -4.78
N LYS A 53 -2.78 -22.04 -4.93
CA LYS A 53 -1.79 -22.00 -3.85
C LYS A 53 -1.43 -20.59 -3.41
N LEU A 54 -2.11 -19.56 -3.92
CA LEU A 54 -1.85 -18.17 -3.57
C LEU A 54 -3.03 -17.57 -2.81
N GLN A 55 -2.71 -16.77 -1.81
CA GLN A 55 -3.68 -16.00 -1.06
C GLN A 55 -3.20 -14.56 -0.94
N VAL A 56 -4.13 -13.62 -1.12
CA VAL A 56 -3.87 -12.20 -0.83
C VAL A 56 -4.33 -11.93 0.58
N GLN A 57 -3.41 -11.49 1.44
CA GLN A 57 -3.70 -11.16 2.82
C GLN A 57 -2.77 -10.05 3.34
N HIS A 58 -3.10 -9.54 4.51
CA HIS A 58 -2.27 -8.62 5.27
C HIS A 58 -1.01 -9.33 5.81
N VAL A 59 0.13 -8.62 5.84
CA VAL A 59 1.39 -9.14 6.41
C VAL A 59 1.22 -9.49 7.89
N VAL A 60 0.51 -8.62 8.63
CA VAL A 60 0.15 -8.88 10.02
C VAL A 60 -1.32 -9.28 10.02
N GLU A 61 -1.60 -10.51 10.43
CA GLU A 61 -2.96 -11.06 10.47
C GLU A 61 -3.85 -10.19 11.37
N ASN A 62 -5.06 -9.86 10.89
CA ASN A 62 -6.03 -9.00 11.57
C ASN A 62 -5.61 -7.53 11.78
N ASP A 63 -4.53 -7.06 11.15
CA ASP A 63 -4.20 -5.64 11.12
C ASP A 63 -4.49 -5.03 9.74
N PRO A 64 -5.61 -4.30 9.57
CA PRO A 64 -5.98 -3.67 8.30
C PRO A 64 -5.04 -2.53 7.90
N LYS A 65 -4.16 -2.05 8.80
CA LYS A 65 -3.15 -1.04 8.48
C LYS A 65 -1.87 -1.64 7.94
N SER A 66 -1.65 -2.94 8.18
CA SER A 66 -0.46 -3.62 7.67
C SER A 66 -0.54 -3.73 6.15
N PRO A 67 0.59 -3.71 5.43
CA PRO A 67 0.59 -3.83 3.98
C PRO A 67 0.03 -5.20 3.54
N ARG A 68 -0.49 -5.24 2.31
CA ARG A 68 -0.98 -6.47 1.68
C ARG A 68 0.11 -7.14 0.88
N GLY A 69 0.11 -8.47 0.89
CA GLY A 69 1.01 -9.31 0.12
C GLY A 69 0.29 -10.48 -0.52
N VAL A 70 0.97 -11.12 -1.46
CA VAL A 70 0.57 -12.41 -2.04
C VAL A 70 1.43 -13.48 -1.38
N PHE A 71 0.79 -14.45 -0.75
CA PHE A 71 1.45 -15.50 0.03
C PHE A 71 1.11 -16.87 -0.55
N ALA A 72 2.09 -17.77 -0.52
CA ALA A 72 1.88 -19.15 -0.87
C ALA A 72 1.23 -19.90 0.31
N THR A 73 0.17 -20.65 0.04
CA THR A 73 -0.51 -21.53 1.01
C THR A 73 -0.03 -22.98 0.92
N ALA A 74 0.73 -23.31 -0.13
CA ALA A 74 1.37 -24.60 -0.35
C ALA A 74 2.66 -24.41 -1.16
N ASP A 75 3.49 -25.45 -1.21
CA ASP A 75 4.76 -25.43 -1.93
C ASP A 75 4.55 -25.14 -3.42
N LEU A 76 5.34 -24.21 -3.94
CA LEU A 76 5.39 -23.83 -5.36
C LEU A 76 6.67 -24.41 -5.98
N GLU A 77 6.51 -25.10 -7.11
CA GLU A 77 7.63 -25.68 -7.84
C GLU A 77 8.32 -24.63 -8.74
N GLU A 78 9.59 -24.85 -9.05
CA GLU A 78 10.31 -23.99 -10.00
C GLU A 78 9.64 -24.03 -11.38
N GLY A 79 9.38 -22.86 -11.95
CA GLY A 79 8.68 -22.73 -13.23
C GLY A 79 7.15 -22.88 -13.14
N GLU A 80 6.59 -23.11 -11.95
CA GLU A 80 5.14 -23.11 -11.76
C GLU A 80 4.55 -21.73 -12.04
N THR A 81 3.47 -21.68 -12.84
CA THR A 81 2.82 -20.40 -13.14
C THR A 81 2.05 -19.91 -11.93
N VAL A 82 2.41 -18.72 -11.45
CA VAL A 82 1.78 -18.04 -10.30
C VAL A 82 0.51 -17.29 -10.75
N CYS A 83 0.61 -16.54 -11.85
CA CYS A 83 -0.48 -15.70 -12.34
C CYS A 83 -0.32 -15.42 -13.85
N ARG A 84 -1.44 -15.28 -14.56
CA ARG A 84 -1.51 -14.78 -15.94
C ARG A 84 -2.71 -13.87 -16.10
N ILE A 85 -2.46 -12.59 -16.37
CA ILE A 85 -3.50 -11.57 -16.56
C ILE A 85 -3.65 -11.25 -18.06
N PRO A 86 -4.86 -11.38 -18.64
CA PRO A 86 -5.15 -10.94 -20.00
C PRO A 86 -4.87 -9.45 -20.21
N TRP A 87 -4.28 -9.12 -21.36
CA TRP A 87 -3.85 -7.74 -21.69
C TRP A 87 -4.98 -6.71 -21.69
N HIS A 88 -6.23 -7.14 -21.90
CA HIS A 88 -7.39 -6.26 -21.93
C HIS A 88 -7.90 -5.88 -20.53
N LEU A 89 -7.46 -6.57 -19.46
CA LEU A 89 -7.81 -6.26 -18.06
C LEU A 89 -6.84 -5.28 -17.40
N ILE A 90 -5.71 -5.00 -18.05
CA ILE A 90 -4.70 -4.07 -17.54
C ILE A 90 -5.20 -2.64 -17.79
N LEU A 91 -5.16 -1.80 -16.75
CA LEU A 91 -5.35 -0.35 -16.90
C LEU A 91 -4.21 0.21 -17.73
N LYS A 92 -4.57 0.87 -18.83
CA LYS A 92 -3.63 1.50 -19.76
C LYS A 92 -3.69 3.01 -19.60
N PRO A 93 -2.60 3.73 -19.91
CA PRO A 93 -2.65 5.17 -20.04
C PRO A 93 -3.79 5.57 -20.97
N THR A 94 -4.50 6.64 -20.61
CA THR A 94 -5.48 7.21 -21.53
C THR A 94 -4.72 7.79 -22.73
N ASP A 95 -5.06 7.37 -23.94
CA ASP A 95 -4.60 8.02 -25.18
C ASP A 95 -5.37 9.33 -25.35
N THR A 96 -5.25 10.25 -24.38
CA THR A 96 -5.73 11.61 -24.60
C THR A 96 -4.76 12.25 -25.59
N GLU A 97 -5.20 12.43 -26.84
CA GLU A 97 -4.51 13.23 -27.85
C GLU A 97 -4.28 14.68 -27.39
N GLU A 98 -4.92 15.10 -26.29
CA GLU A 98 -4.58 16.33 -25.60
C GLU A 98 -3.35 16.10 -24.70
N PRO A 99 -2.15 16.56 -25.10
CA PRO A 99 -1.01 16.55 -24.20
C PRO A 99 -1.41 17.31 -22.94
N CYS A 100 -1.19 16.71 -21.77
CA CYS A 100 -1.32 17.39 -20.49
C CYS A 100 -0.66 18.77 -20.64
N LYS A 101 -1.45 19.84 -20.59
CA LYS A 101 -0.99 21.18 -20.94
C LYS A 101 0.27 21.48 -20.14
N ARG A 102 1.41 21.51 -20.84
CA ARG A 102 2.71 21.86 -20.27
C ARG A 102 2.57 23.19 -19.54
N SER A 103 2.57 23.16 -18.21
CA SER A 103 3.26 24.20 -17.46
C SER A 103 4.71 24.13 -17.93
N THR A 104 5.13 25.10 -18.72
CA THR A 104 6.50 25.38 -19.19
C THR A 104 7.60 24.54 -18.51
N GLY A 105 8.05 23.44 -19.13
CA GLY A 105 9.34 22.83 -18.76
C GLY A 105 9.46 21.30 -18.61
N GLY A 106 8.46 20.48 -18.91
CA GLY A 106 8.64 19.01 -18.84
C GLY A 106 7.46 18.24 -19.40
N GLU A 107 7.73 17.17 -20.13
CA GLU A 107 6.73 16.24 -20.67
C GLU A 107 6.34 15.27 -19.54
N LEU A 108 5.34 15.64 -18.74
CA LEU A 108 4.77 14.72 -17.75
C LEU A 108 3.60 14.00 -18.42
N ASP A 109 3.83 12.74 -18.80
CA ASP A 109 2.78 11.82 -19.25
C ASP A 109 1.94 11.42 -18.02
N CYS A 110 0.83 12.12 -17.82
CA CYS A 110 -0.13 11.82 -16.76
C CYS A 110 -1.22 10.83 -17.21
N GLY A 111 -1.13 10.24 -18.40
CA GLY A 111 -2.21 9.41 -18.96
C GLY A 111 -2.55 8.20 -18.07
N THR A 112 -1.56 7.63 -17.38
CA THR A 112 -1.78 6.55 -16.40
C THR A 112 -2.53 7.05 -15.17
N ILE A 113 -2.20 8.24 -14.66
CA ILE A 113 -2.87 8.83 -13.49
C ILE A 113 -4.34 9.09 -13.82
N GLU A 114 -4.62 9.64 -15.00
CA GLU A 114 -5.99 9.88 -15.46
C GLU A 114 -6.79 8.58 -15.59
N ALA A 115 -6.18 7.53 -16.16
CA ALA A 115 -6.83 6.23 -16.28
C ALA A 115 -7.16 5.61 -14.91
N VAL A 116 -6.26 5.74 -13.94
CA VAL A 116 -6.48 5.27 -12.56
C VAL A 116 -7.59 6.09 -11.88
N LEU A 117 -7.56 7.42 -12.00
CA LEU A 117 -8.60 8.29 -11.44
C LEU A 117 -9.97 8.00 -12.05
N ALA A 118 -10.03 7.77 -13.37
CA ALA A 118 -11.25 7.38 -14.06
C ALA A 118 -11.76 6.02 -13.60
N ALA A 119 -10.87 5.03 -13.40
CA ALA A 119 -11.23 3.72 -12.88
C ALA A 119 -11.79 3.78 -11.45
N MET A 120 -11.31 4.72 -10.62
CA MET A 120 -11.75 4.94 -9.24
C MET A 120 -13.00 5.83 -9.10
N LYS A 121 -13.43 6.49 -10.19
CA LYS A 121 -14.52 7.47 -10.15
C LYS A 121 -15.83 6.84 -9.66
N ASP A 122 -16.60 7.61 -8.88
CA ASP A 122 -17.92 7.23 -8.36
C ASP A 122 -17.92 5.90 -7.58
N GLY A 123 -16.82 5.63 -6.86
CA GLY A 123 -16.62 4.41 -6.07
C GLY A 123 -15.95 3.29 -6.85
N GLY A 124 -15.81 3.40 -8.17
CA GLY A 124 -15.06 2.49 -9.03
C GLY A 124 -15.95 1.71 -10.01
N SER A 125 -15.66 1.81 -11.31
CA SER A 125 -16.49 1.20 -12.37
C SER A 125 -16.24 -0.30 -12.56
N THR A 126 -15.12 -0.81 -12.06
CA THR A 126 -14.73 -2.23 -12.09
C THR A 126 -14.39 -2.72 -10.68
N PRO A 127 -14.39 -4.03 -10.40
CA PRO A 127 -13.89 -4.57 -9.12
C PRO A 127 -12.47 -4.10 -8.79
N TYR A 128 -11.60 -3.93 -9.80
CA TYR A 128 -10.28 -3.36 -9.60
C TYR A 128 -10.32 -1.88 -9.23
N GLY A 129 -11.16 -1.08 -9.90
CA GLY A 129 -11.38 0.32 -9.54
C GLY A 129 -11.93 0.50 -8.13
N ARG A 130 -12.89 -0.34 -7.73
CA ARG A 130 -13.43 -0.40 -6.36
C ARG A 130 -12.37 -0.79 -5.34
N TYR A 131 -11.56 -1.80 -5.64
CA TYR A 131 -10.44 -2.19 -4.79
C TYR A 131 -9.49 -1.01 -4.57
N LEU A 132 -9.06 -0.33 -5.66
CA LEU A 132 -8.17 0.84 -5.60
C LEU A 132 -8.78 2.01 -4.82
N PHE A 133 -10.07 2.30 -5.03
CA PHE A 133 -10.76 3.39 -4.36
C PHE A 133 -10.75 3.25 -2.83
N ASN A 134 -10.83 2.02 -2.33
CA ASN A 134 -10.88 1.71 -0.91
C ASN A 134 -9.50 1.49 -0.27
N GLN A 135 -8.40 1.52 -1.03
CA GLN A 135 -7.06 1.38 -0.45
C GLN A 135 -6.71 2.56 0.46
N SER A 136 -5.97 2.26 1.54
CA SER A 136 -5.42 3.29 2.41
C SER A 136 -4.47 4.20 1.62
N ARG A 137 -4.69 5.51 1.70
CA ARG A 137 -3.85 6.50 1.04
C ARG A 137 -2.62 6.91 1.86
N GLN A 138 -2.46 6.31 3.04
CA GLN A 138 -1.39 6.64 4.00
C GLN A 138 0.00 6.21 3.50
N TYR A 139 0.10 5.48 2.39
CA TYR A 139 1.38 5.10 1.79
C TYR A 139 1.98 6.17 0.86
N THR A 140 1.23 7.24 0.55
CA THR A 140 1.71 8.31 -0.34
C THR A 140 2.20 9.50 0.49
N PRO A 141 3.50 9.87 0.42
CA PRO A 141 4.05 10.99 1.21
C PRO A 141 3.31 12.31 1.05
N ALA A 142 2.77 12.58 -0.14
CA ALA A 142 1.98 13.77 -0.41
C ALA A 142 0.68 13.88 0.43
N LEU A 143 0.27 12.80 1.10
CA LEU A 143 -0.90 12.74 1.97
C LEU A 143 -0.53 12.60 3.45
N TRP A 144 0.76 12.64 3.78
CA TRP A 144 1.24 12.62 5.16
C TRP A 144 1.00 13.97 5.85
N SER A 145 1.03 13.96 7.19
CA SER A 145 1.01 15.21 7.95
C SER A 145 2.30 15.99 7.74
N PHE A 146 2.30 17.29 8.05
CA PHE A 146 3.49 18.12 7.96
C PHE A 146 4.64 17.56 8.80
N GLU A 147 4.35 17.07 10.01
CA GLU A 147 5.35 16.51 10.92
C GLU A 147 6.00 15.24 10.35
N ALA A 148 5.21 14.38 9.68
CA ALA A 148 5.73 13.18 9.03
C ALA A 148 6.58 13.53 7.80
N HIS A 149 6.24 14.61 7.11
CA HIS A 149 7.01 15.12 5.98
C HIS A 149 8.35 15.71 6.44
N ASP A 150 8.34 16.49 7.52
CA ASP A 150 9.54 17.07 8.13
C ASP A 150 10.49 15.97 8.61
N LEU A 151 9.96 14.93 9.27
CA LEU A 151 10.74 13.77 9.69
C LEU A 151 11.39 13.03 8.51
N LEU A 152 10.65 12.85 7.41
CA LEU A 152 11.21 12.22 6.20
C LEU A 152 12.37 13.05 5.64
N VAL A 153 12.24 14.38 5.59
CA VAL A 153 13.31 15.28 5.13
C VAL A 153 14.54 15.16 6.04
N GLU A 154 14.35 15.20 7.35
CA GLU A 154 15.43 15.03 8.34
C GLU A 154 16.19 13.70 8.14
N MET A 155 15.46 12.58 7.94
CA MET A 155 16.06 11.28 7.69
C MET A 155 16.87 11.23 6.38
N LEU A 156 16.40 11.91 5.34
CA LEU A 156 17.10 11.95 4.05
C LEU A 156 18.35 12.85 4.11
N GLU A 157 18.29 13.95 4.85
CA GLU A 157 19.42 14.87 5.06
C GLU A 157 20.51 14.24 5.92
N THR A 158 20.14 13.54 6.99
CA THR A 158 21.10 12.84 7.87
C THR A 158 21.86 11.73 7.14
N THR A 159 21.22 10.97 6.25
CA THR A 159 21.94 9.98 5.40
C THR A 159 22.93 10.61 4.42
N ARG A 160 22.82 11.90 4.11
CA ARG A 160 23.69 12.56 3.12
C ARG A 160 25.03 12.99 3.72
N GLU A 161 25.06 13.33 5.00
CA GLU A 161 26.27 13.85 5.67
C GLU A 161 27.24 12.74 6.10
N ASP A 162 26.74 11.53 6.37
CA ASP A 162 27.55 10.37 6.79
C ASP A 162 28.30 9.66 5.64
N HIS A 163 28.05 10.01 4.39
CA HIS A 163 28.74 9.41 3.23
C HIS A 163 29.82 10.31 2.60
N THR A 164 30.08 11.49 3.16
CA THR A 164 31.05 12.45 2.60
C THR A 164 32.42 12.49 3.30
N THR A 165 32.71 11.63 4.28
CA THR A 165 33.90 11.78 5.14
C THR A 165 34.95 10.66 5.10
N GLU A 166 34.89 9.68 4.18
CA GLU A 166 35.83 8.54 4.22
C GLU A 166 36.83 8.42 3.05
N TRP A 167 37.03 9.42 2.20
CA TRP A 167 38.18 9.43 1.27
C TRP A 167 38.68 10.85 0.95
N ASP A 168 39.34 11.48 1.93
CA ASP A 168 40.34 12.54 1.72
C ASP A 168 41.66 12.16 2.41
#